data_AF-A0A3M1ZVN2-F1
#
_entry.id   AF-A0A3M1ZVN2-F1
#
_cell.length_a   1.000
_cell.length_b   1.000
_cell.length_c   1.000
_cell.angle_alpha   90.00
_cell.angle_beta   90.00
_cell.angle_gamma   90.00
#
_symmetry.space_group_name_H-M   'P 1'
#
loop_
_entity.id
_entity.type
_entity.pdbx_description
1 polymer ?
#
loop_
_entity_poly.entity_id
_entity_poly.type
_entity_poly.pdbx_seq_one_letter_code
_entity_poly.pdbx_strand_id
1 'polypeptide(L)'
;MTAKERRRTRRYPVTFRLVCSDGRAFRPGTVLDLSLGGVRFRTSWSLEVGTSVELLPLGDAGDVLFAVKGRVVRVEPAEDRADRWHVALAFEDVDDEVLESLRRLTCEMPPVYGTTVDPDPPPSANDGPKPDESLPHMRIRARISAGVDRLTGT
;
A
#
# COMPACT_ATOMS: atom_id res chain seq x y z
N MET A 1 30.61 -23.66 -3.53
CA MET A 1 29.84 -23.79 -2.28
C MET A 1 28.44 -23.26 -2.54
N THR A 2 27.48 -24.13 -2.83
CA THR A 2 26.11 -23.76 -3.17
C THR A 2 25.38 -23.38 -1.89
N ALA A 3 24.96 -22.12 -1.76
CA ALA A 3 24.19 -21.66 -0.60
C ALA A 3 22.93 -22.52 -0.46
N LYS A 4 22.79 -23.21 0.68
CA LYS A 4 21.65 -24.07 0.99
C LYS A 4 20.40 -23.20 1.08
N GLU A 5 19.47 -23.39 0.14
CA GLU A 5 18.16 -22.73 0.11
C GLU A 5 17.46 -22.90 1.48
N ARG A 6 17.29 -21.80 2.23
CA ARG A 6 16.70 -21.79 3.58
C ARG A 6 15.19 -21.48 3.58
N ARG A 7 14.57 -21.33 2.41
CA ARG A 7 13.17 -20.89 2.31
C ARG A 7 12.22 -22.02 2.73
N ARG A 8 11.26 -21.70 3.60
CA ARG A 8 10.26 -22.63 4.13
C ARG A 8 8.98 -22.69 3.28
N THR A 9 8.78 -21.73 2.38
CA THR A 9 7.53 -21.55 1.63
C THR A 9 7.82 -21.15 0.19
N ARG A 10 7.03 -21.69 -0.75
CA ARG A 10 7.08 -21.33 -2.17
C ARG A 10 6.66 -19.86 -2.35
N ARG A 11 7.40 -19.13 -3.19
CA ARG A 11 7.06 -17.78 -3.64
C ARG A 11 6.47 -17.84 -5.04
N TYR A 12 5.41 -17.07 -5.25
CA TYR A 12 4.68 -16.92 -6.49
C TYR A 12 5.06 -15.57 -7.09
N PRO A 13 5.64 -15.54 -8.30
CA PRO A 13 6.02 -14.29 -8.94
C PRO A 13 4.75 -13.61 -9.47
N VAL A 14 4.13 -12.78 -8.64
CA VAL A 14 2.91 -12.03 -8.98
C VAL A 14 3.20 -10.53 -8.89
N THR A 15 2.62 -9.75 -9.79
CA THR A 15 2.82 -8.30 -9.84
C THR A 15 1.49 -7.58 -9.84
N PHE A 16 1.29 -6.72 -8.84
CA PHE A 16 0.13 -5.86 -8.74
C PHE A 16 0.46 -4.62 -7.90
N ARG A 17 -0.42 -3.61 -7.97
CA ARG A 17 -0.29 -2.36 -7.24
C ARG A 17 -0.87 -2.50 -5.83
N LEU A 18 -0.25 -1.85 -4.87
CA LEU A 18 -0.80 -1.71 -3.53
C LEU A 18 -0.63 -0.29 -3.02
N VAL A 19 -1.40 0.05 -1.99
CA VAL A 19 -1.07 1.10 -1.03
C VAL A 19 -0.59 0.42 0.23
N CYS A 20 0.44 0.96 0.86
CA CYS A 20 0.83 0.54 2.20
C CYS A 20 0.82 1.70 3.18
N SER A 21 0.51 1.36 4.43
CA SER A 21 0.35 2.29 5.56
C SER A 21 1.15 1.80 6.75
N ASP A 22 1.98 2.68 7.31
CA ASP A 22 2.68 2.51 8.59
C ASP A 22 1.88 3.12 9.76
N GLY A 23 0.62 3.47 9.53
CA GLY A 23 -0.23 4.21 10.46
C GLY A 23 -0.01 5.73 10.44
N ARG A 24 0.96 6.25 9.67
CA ARG A 24 1.23 7.69 9.54
C ARG A 24 0.91 8.20 8.14
N ALA A 25 1.26 7.45 7.10
CA ALA A 25 1.05 7.85 5.73
C ALA A 25 0.66 6.67 4.83
N PHE A 26 -0.25 6.91 3.91
CA PHE A 26 -0.56 6.01 2.81
C PHE A 26 0.36 6.29 1.65
N ARG A 27 0.99 5.26 1.12
CA ARG A 27 1.95 5.43 0.04
C ARG A 27 1.92 4.25 -0.94
N PRO A 28 2.15 4.47 -2.24
CA PRO A 28 1.99 3.43 -3.26
C PRO A 28 3.19 2.49 -3.35
N GLY A 29 2.93 1.22 -3.63
CA GLY A 29 3.96 0.21 -3.88
C GLY A 29 3.56 -0.78 -4.97
N THR A 30 4.53 -1.59 -5.39
CA THR A 30 4.33 -2.63 -6.41
C THR A 30 4.79 -3.97 -5.85
N VAL A 31 3.88 -4.94 -5.74
CA VAL A 31 4.24 -6.31 -5.34
C VAL A 31 5.08 -6.97 -6.44
N LEU A 32 6.12 -7.68 -6.03
CA LEU A 32 7.06 -8.37 -6.92
C LEU A 32 6.95 -9.89 -6.80
N ASP A 33 6.75 -10.37 -5.56
CA ASP A 33 6.47 -11.76 -5.29
C ASP A 33 5.66 -11.90 -3.99
N LEU A 34 4.86 -12.96 -3.92
CA LEU A 34 3.99 -13.26 -2.79
C LEU A 34 4.20 -14.71 -2.33
N SER A 35 4.04 -14.96 -1.05
CA SER A 35 3.89 -16.29 -0.46
C SER A 35 2.77 -16.25 0.58
N LEU A 36 2.33 -17.41 1.06
CA LEU A 36 1.32 -17.46 2.12
C LEU A 36 1.79 -16.84 3.45
N GLY A 37 3.10 -16.69 3.65
CA GLY A 37 3.68 -16.14 4.88
C GLY A 37 4.23 -14.72 4.74
N GLY A 38 4.15 -14.11 3.57
CA GLY A 38 4.70 -12.78 3.36
C GLY A 38 4.84 -12.40 1.90
N VAL A 39 5.25 -11.16 1.69
CA VAL A 39 5.31 -10.51 0.37
C VAL A 39 6.61 -9.74 0.22
N ARG A 40 7.07 -9.61 -1.01
CA ARG A 40 8.10 -8.64 -1.39
C ARG A 40 7.47 -7.61 -2.30
N PHE A 41 7.67 -6.34 -1.99
CA PHE A 41 7.20 -5.22 -2.80
C PHE A 41 8.29 -4.17 -2.98
N ARG A 42 8.16 -3.36 -4.03
CA ARG A 42 8.99 -2.20 -4.31
C ARG A 42 8.26 -0.92 -3.93
N THR A 43 9.00 0.04 -3.40
CA THR A 43 8.48 1.34 -2.96
C THR A 43 9.53 2.46 -3.14
N SER A 44 9.08 3.73 -3.16
CA SER A 44 9.92 4.92 -3.25
C SER A 44 10.48 5.43 -1.92
N TRP A 45 10.08 4.83 -0.79
CA TRP A 45 10.59 5.21 0.51
C TRP A 45 11.18 4.00 1.24
N SER A 46 12.16 4.28 2.09
CA SER A 46 12.71 3.27 2.99
C SER A 46 11.75 3.05 4.16
N LEU A 47 11.51 1.80 4.50
CA LEU A 47 10.82 1.41 5.73
C LEU A 47 11.85 0.89 6.74
N GLU A 48 11.56 1.02 8.02
CA GLU A 48 12.42 0.45 9.06
C GLU A 48 12.07 -1.02 9.30
N VAL A 49 13.09 -1.87 9.45
CA VAL A 49 12.89 -3.28 9.84
C VAL A 49 12.22 -3.34 11.21
N GLY A 50 11.19 -4.17 11.34
CA GLY A 50 10.36 -4.29 12.54
C GLY A 50 9.08 -3.44 12.50
N THR A 51 8.93 -2.51 11.54
CA THR A 51 7.72 -1.70 11.38
C THR A 51 6.53 -2.59 11.03
N SER A 52 5.39 -2.38 11.69
CA SER A 52 4.11 -2.98 11.30
C SER A 52 3.48 -2.14 10.20
N VAL A 53 3.09 -2.80 9.11
CA VAL A 53 2.59 -2.17 7.90
C VAL A 53 1.33 -2.91 7.45
N GLU A 54 0.29 -2.13 7.12
CA GLU A 54 -0.91 -2.63 6.47
C GLU A 54 -0.78 -2.46 4.95
N LEU A 55 -1.07 -3.51 4.21
CA LEU A 55 -1.05 -3.54 2.76
C LEU A 55 -2.49 -3.62 2.24
N LEU A 56 -2.78 -2.75 1.27
CA LEU A 56 -4.07 -2.60 0.62
C LEU A 56 -3.86 -2.81 -0.89
N PRO A 57 -4.03 -4.04 -1.40
CA PRO A 57 -3.97 -4.31 -2.83
C PRO A 57 -4.97 -3.46 -3.63
N LEU A 58 -4.61 -3.12 -4.86
CA LEU A 58 -5.44 -2.30 -5.77
C LEU A 58 -5.82 -3.09 -7.02
N GLY A 59 -6.93 -2.71 -7.66
CA GLY A 59 -7.45 -3.36 -8.85
C GLY A 59 -7.92 -4.78 -8.56
N ASP A 60 -7.79 -5.69 -9.52
CA ASP A 60 -8.22 -7.09 -9.40
C ASP A 60 -7.66 -7.79 -8.15
N ALA A 61 -6.45 -7.42 -7.72
CA ALA A 61 -5.85 -7.96 -6.50
C ALA A 61 -6.58 -7.50 -5.21
N GLY A 62 -7.13 -6.28 -5.22
CA GLY A 62 -7.94 -5.73 -4.13
C GLY A 62 -9.33 -6.36 -4.03
N ASP A 63 -9.87 -6.85 -5.15
CA ASP A 63 -11.14 -7.59 -5.17
C ASP A 63 -11.02 -8.99 -4.53
N VAL A 64 -9.80 -9.53 -4.45
CA VAL A 64 -9.50 -10.84 -3.86
C VAL A 64 -8.97 -10.71 -2.43
N LEU A 65 -8.09 -9.74 -2.19
CA LEU A 65 -7.45 -9.50 -0.90
C LEU A 65 -7.64 -8.04 -0.50
N PHE A 66 -8.51 -7.81 0.48
CA PHE A 66 -8.88 -6.46 0.92
C PHE A 66 -7.74 -5.74 1.66
N ALA A 67 -7.23 -6.35 2.73
CA ALA A 67 -6.14 -5.82 3.52
C ALA A 67 -5.34 -6.96 4.16
N VAL A 68 -4.04 -6.78 4.32
CA VAL A 68 -3.20 -7.71 5.08
C VAL A 68 -2.15 -6.94 5.87
N LYS A 69 -2.01 -7.28 7.15
CA LYS A 69 -1.00 -6.70 8.03
C LYS A 69 0.26 -7.54 8.03
N GLY A 70 1.38 -6.91 8.29
CA GLY A 70 2.58 -7.64 8.64
C GLY A 70 3.76 -6.76 9.01
N ARG A 71 4.86 -7.43 9.30
CA ARG A 71 6.08 -6.81 9.81
C ARG A 71 7.16 -6.77 8.75
N VAL A 72 7.81 -5.63 8.61
CA VAL A 72 9.00 -5.49 7.77
C VAL A 72 10.12 -6.35 8.33
N VAL A 73 10.61 -7.32 7.55
CA VAL A 73 11.70 -8.23 7.97
C VAL A 73 13.02 -7.97 7.25
N ARG A 74 12.97 -7.28 6.10
CA ARG A 74 14.16 -6.93 5.31
C ARG A 74 13.85 -5.74 4.40
N VAL A 75 14.82 -4.85 4.26
CA VAL A 75 14.76 -3.69 3.36
C VAL A 75 16.10 -3.58 2.65
N GLU A 76 16.06 -3.44 1.33
CA GLU A 76 17.26 -3.36 0.48
C GLU A 76 17.05 -2.34 -0.63
N PRO A 77 18.10 -1.65 -1.08
CA PRO A 77 18.03 -0.86 -2.31
C PRO A 77 17.59 -1.72 -3.49
N ALA A 78 16.74 -1.19 -4.35
CA ALA A 78 16.34 -1.86 -5.58
C ALA A 78 17.45 -1.77 -6.62
N GLU A 79 18.08 -2.89 -6.97
CA GLU A 79 19.18 -2.93 -7.95
C GLU A 79 18.73 -2.51 -9.36
N ASP A 80 17.44 -2.68 -9.67
CA ASP A 80 16.82 -2.38 -10.94
C ASP A 80 16.37 -0.91 -11.08
N ARG A 81 16.30 -0.16 -9.98
CA ARG A 81 15.80 1.23 -9.94
C ARG A 81 16.46 2.05 -8.83
N ALA A 82 17.22 3.07 -9.22
CA ALA A 82 17.71 4.09 -8.27
C ALA A 82 16.53 4.73 -7.50
N ASP A 83 16.76 5.10 -6.24
CA ASP A 83 15.76 5.72 -5.35
C ASP A 83 14.50 4.87 -5.10
N ARG A 84 14.65 3.54 -5.18
CA ARG A 84 13.62 2.57 -4.82
C ARG A 84 14.18 1.55 -3.84
N TRP A 85 13.27 0.97 -3.07
CA TRP A 85 13.57 -0.01 -2.04
C TRP A 85 12.75 -1.28 -2.27
N HIS A 86 13.41 -2.43 -2.19
CA HIS A 86 12.79 -3.72 -2.02
C HIS A 86 12.51 -3.96 -0.55
N VAL A 87 11.24 -4.16 -0.21
CA VAL A 87 10.78 -4.42 1.15
C VAL A 87 10.20 -5.82 1.20
N ALA A 88 10.71 -6.64 2.12
CA ALA A 88 10.11 -7.93 2.46
C ALA A 88 9.33 -7.79 3.76
N LEU A 89 8.08 -8.24 3.72
CA LEU A 89 7.13 -8.19 4.83
C LEU A 89 6.66 -9.60 5.15
N ALA A 90 6.69 -9.97 6.42
CA ALA A 90 6.11 -11.22 6.94
C ALA A 90 4.72 -10.93 7.46
N PHE A 91 3.71 -11.68 7.03
CA PHE A 91 2.33 -11.43 7.44
C PHE A 91 2.13 -11.70 8.93
N GLU A 92 1.33 -10.87 9.57
CA GLU A 92 0.90 -10.98 10.97
C GLU A 92 -0.61 -11.25 10.99
N ASP A 93 -1.07 -12.05 11.97
CA ASP A 93 -2.50 -12.32 12.20
C ASP A 93 -3.27 -12.82 10.96
N VAL A 94 -2.68 -13.75 10.20
CA VAL A 94 -3.34 -14.38 9.05
C VAL A 94 -4.36 -15.41 9.52
N ASP A 95 -5.65 -15.07 9.41
CA ASP A 95 -6.76 -16.00 9.61
C ASP A 95 -7.02 -16.85 8.35
N ASP A 96 -7.97 -17.80 8.48
CA ASP A 96 -8.29 -18.74 7.39
C ASP A 96 -8.89 -18.02 6.16
N GLU A 97 -9.61 -16.92 6.35
CA GLU A 97 -10.20 -16.13 5.26
C GLU A 97 -9.11 -15.43 4.45
N VAL A 98 -8.19 -14.73 5.13
CA VAL A 98 -7.02 -14.10 4.49
C VAL A 98 -6.15 -15.16 3.82
N LEU A 99 -5.96 -16.32 4.45
CA LEU A 99 -5.18 -17.42 3.87
C LEU A 99 -5.82 -17.96 2.58
N GLU A 100 -7.15 -18.07 2.55
CA GLU A 100 -7.89 -18.47 1.34
C GLU A 100 -7.77 -17.40 0.25
N SER A 101 -7.96 -16.12 0.58
CA SER A 101 -7.73 -15.00 -0.34
C SER A 101 -6.31 -15.00 -0.91
N LEU A 102 -5.29 -15.23 -0.07
CA LEU A 102 -3.90 -15.34 -0.52
C LEU A 102 -3.71 -16.51 -1.51
N ARG A 103 -4.30 -17.68 -1.22
CA ARG A 103 -4.26 -18.83 -2.14
C ARG A 103 -4.93 -18.51 -3.47
N ARG A 104 -6.12 -17.90 -3.43
CA ARG A 104 -6.85 -17.46 -4.62
C ARG A 104 -6.01 -16.51 -5.45
N LEU A 105 -5.42 -15.50 -4.81
CA LEU A 105 -4.54 -14.53 -5.48
C LEU A 105 -3.37 -15.22 -6.21
N THR A 106 -2.74 -16.23 -5.58
CA THR A 106 -1.64 -16.98 -6.21
C THR A 106 -2.07 -17.89 -7.36
N CYS A 107 -3.36 -18.21 -7.47
CA CYS A 107 -3.93 -19.01 -8.55
C CYS A 107 -4.49 -18.17 -9.69
N GLU A 108 -5.13 -17.04 -9.36
CA GLU A 108 -5.80 -16.16 -10.32
C GLU A 108 -4.80 -15.25 -11.06
N MET A 109 -3.70 -14.84 -10.41
CA MET A 109 -2.71 -13.96 -11.02
C MET A 109 -1.70 -14.74 -11.87
N PRO A 110 -1.55 -14.41 -13.17
CA PRO A 110 -0.57 -15.06 -14.02
C PRO A 110 0.85 -14.80 -13.48
N PRO A 111 1.74 -15.82 -13.48
CA PRO A 111 3.10 -15.63 -13.04
C PRO A 111 3.84 -14.68 -13.98
N VAL A 112 4.44 -13.63 -13.42
CA VAL A 112 5.23 -12.67 -14.20
C VAL A 112 6.69 -13.10 -14.17
N TYR A 113 7.17 -13.61 -15.29
CA TYR A 113 8.58 -13.96 -15.48
C TYR A 113 9.28 -12.88 -16.31
N GLY A 114 10.14 -12.06 -15.68
CA GLY A 114 10.99 -11.08 -16.37
C GLY A 114 11.00 -9.69 -15.74
N THR A 115 11.91 -8.83 -16.22
CA THR A 115 12.02 -7.40 -15.89
C THR A 115 10.94 -6.61 -16.64
N THR A 116 9.68 -6.74 -16.26
CA THR A 116 8.67 -5.80 -16.77
C THR A 116 8.91 -4.44 -16.13
N VAL A 117 9.48 -3.56 -16.96
CA VAL A 117 9.72 -2.15 -16.73
C VAL A 117 8.37 -1.47 -16.46
N ASP A 118 8.10 -1.32 -15.16
CA ASP A 118 7.18 -0.42 -14.43
C ASP A 118 5.66 -0.42 -14.70
N PRO A 119 4.86 -0.57 -13.63
CA PRO A 119 3.64 0.20 -13.43
C PRO A 119 3.81 1.33 -12.40
N ASP A 120 5.03 1.59 -11.86
CA ASP A 120 5.23 2.82 -11.09
C ASP A 120 5.04 3.99 -12.06
N PRO A 121 4.10 4.92 -11.80
CA PRO A 121 4.09 6.16 -12.55
C PRO A 121 5.47 6.79 -12.40
N PRO A 122 5.98 7.48 -13.45
CA PRO A 122 7.19 8.28 -13.30
C PRO A 122 7.04 9.14 -12.03
N PRO A 123 8.13 9.37 -11.26
CA PRO A 123 8.06 10.22 -10.08
C PRO A 123 7.26 11.46 -10.48
N SER A 124 6.08 11.62 -9.87
CA SER A 124 5.14 12.64 -10.32
C SER A 124 5.90 13.96 -10.21
N ALA A 125 6.18 14.60 -11.35
CA ALA A 125 6.73 15.94 -11.36
C ALA A 125 5.76 16.95 -10.70
N ASN A 126 4.54 16.50 -10.38
CA ASN A 126 3.64 17.15 -9.48
C ASN A 126 3.98 16.77 -8.03
N ASP A 127 4.93 17.51 -7.45
CA ASP A 127 4.60 18.19 -6.19
C ASP A 127 3.18 18.72 -6.38
N GLY A 128 2.18 18.19 -5.65
CA GLY A 128 0.85 18.78 -5.67
C GLY A 128 0.98 20.30 -5.52
N PRO A 129 0.09 21.11 -6.12
CA PRO A 129 0.24 22.57 -6.11
C PRO A 129 0.64 23.00 -4.71
N LYS A 130 1.87 23.53 -4.58
CA LYS A 130 2.37 24.04 -3.31
C LYS A 130 1.24 24.93 -2.78
N PRO A 131 0.77 24.74 -1.53
CA PRO A 131 -0.27 25.60 -1.00
C PRO A 131 0.20 27.03 -1.24
N ASP A 132 -0.53 27.74 -2.09
CA ASP A 132 -0.19 29.11 -2.42
C ASP A 132 -0.39 29.92 -1.14
N GLU A 133 0.72 30.24 -0.47
CA GLU A 133 0.74 31.06 0.75
C GLU A 133 0.18 32.48 0.50
N SER A 134 -0.17 32.79 -0.75
CA SER A 134 -0.73 34.09 -1.17
C SER A 134 -2.25 34.17 -1.12
N LEU A 135 -2.98 33.08 -0.79
CA LEU A 135 -4.43 33.13 -0.69
C LEU A 135 -4.87 33.50 0.74
N PRO A 136 -5.42 34.70 0.99
CA PRO A 136 -5.94 35.05 2.30
C PRO A 136 -7.07 34.09 2.66
N HIS A 137 -6.96 33.43 3.82
CA HIS A 137 -8.01 32.56 4.37
C HIS A 137 -9.33 33.32 4.47
N MET A 138 -10.23 33.06 3.51
CA MET A 138 -11.56 33.62 3.50
C MET A 138 -12.36 32.99 4.65
N ARG A 139 -12.44 33.70 5.78
CA ARG A 139 -13.30 33.34 6.92
C ARG A 139 -14.76 33.49 6.51
N ILE A 140 -15.41 32.38 6.15
CA ILE A 140 -16.86 32.34 5.97
C ILE A 140 -17.51 32.48 7.36
N ARG A 141 -18.00 33.69 7.67
CA ARG A 141 -18.90 33.91 8.81
C ARG A 141 -20.32 33.53 8.39
N ALA A 142 -20.76 32.34 8.74
CA ALA A 142 -22.18 32.00 8.65
C ALA A 142 -22.97 32.86 9.65
N ARG A 143 -23.80 33.79 9.16
CA ARG A 143 -24.86 34.41 9.97
C ARG A 143 -26.03 33.44 9.98
N ILE A 144 -26.25 32.79 11.12
CA ILE A 144 -27.45 32.01 11.37
C ILE A 144 -28.49 33.02 11.85
N SER A 145 -29.46 33.35 11.01
CA SER A 145 -30.63 34.14 11.40
C SER A 145 -31.57 33.23 12.19
N ALA A 146 -31.69 33.46 13.50
CA ALA A 146 -32.70 32.82 14.33
C ALA A 146 -34.10 33.28 13.90
N GLY A 147 -34.93 32.34 13.46
CA GLY A 147 -36.35 32.55 13.21
C GLY A 147 -37.05 32.89 14.51
N VAL A 148 -37.75 34.02 14.53
CA VAL A 148 -38.63 34.43 15.62
C VAL A 148 -39.95 33.67 15.47
N ASP A 149 -40.19 32.79 16.44
CA ASP A 149 -41.47 32.16 16.73
C ASP A 149 -42.57 33.22 16.94
N ARG A 150 -43.67 33.10 16.19
CA ARG A 150 -44.94 33.78 16.52
C ARG A 150 -46.01 32.71 16.73
N LEU A 151 -46.03 32.18 17.94
CA LEU A 151 -47.24 31.62 18.53
C LEU A 151 -47.93 32.73 19.34
N THR A 152 -48.96 33.32 18.76
CA THR A 152 -50.02 34.01 19.52
C THR A 152 -51.30 33.26 19.24
N GLY A 153 -51.78 32.52 20.23
CA GLY A 153 -53.11 31.91 20.20
C GLY A 153 -54.20 32.94 20.49
N THR A 154 -55.37 32.74 19.90
CA THR A 154 -56.66 32.61 20.58
C THR A 154 -57.68 32.08 19.58
#